data_AF-A0A7Y4ZLV6-F1
#
_entry.id   AF-A0A7Y4ZLV6-F1
#
_cell.length_a   1.000
_cell.length_b   1.000
_cell.length_c   1.000
_cell.angle_alpha   90.00
_cell.angle_beta   90.00
_cell.angle_gamma   90.00
#
_symmetry.space_group_name_H-M   'P 1'
#
loop_
_entity.id
_entity.type
_entity.pdbx_description
1 polymer ?
#
loop_
_entity_poly.entity_id
_entity_poly.type
_entity_poly.pdbx_seq_one_letter_code
_entity_poly.pdbx_strand_id
1 'polypeptide(L)'
;VHYSASALELADAREPELEFDIDLSDAGGSEPPDRPTEPAPPNYEASAQRAVDGTIPIDGSLLAPPIPAEARIPMPAPRPEVNFAEDMSDLVALGDYSGALEIADRRLEQNPGDEEALQVRDQCRAVLIQMYSARLGSLDRIPVIIVPQEQLRWMSIDQRAAFMLHHIDGVSTLEMILDVSGMPLLEAMRILTELLQQRVVTFR
;
A
#
# COMPACT_ATOMS: atom_id res chain seq x y z
N VAL A 1 -50.50 -35.17 -25.56
CA VAL A 1 -51.24 -34.75 -26.78
C VAL A 1 -52.40 -33.87 -26.35
N HIS A 2 -52.29 -32.55 -26.49
CA HIS A 2 -53.25 -31.70 -27.23
C HIS A 2 -52.83 -30.23 -27.12
N TYR A 3 -52.94 -29.58 -28.26
CA TYR A 3 -52.41 -28.30 -28.69
C TYR A 3 -53.48 -27.19 -28.54
N SER A 4 -53.08 -25.97 -28.94
CA SER A 4 -53.88 -24.76 -29.26
C SER A 4 -54.11 -23.79 -28.09
N ALA A 5 -53.55 -22.57 -28.06
CA ALA A 5 -53.35 -21.48 -29.03
C ALA A 5 -54.56 -20.53 -29.15
N SER A 6 -54.24 -19.23 -29.07
CA SER A 6 -55.00 -18.00 -29.40
C SER A 6 -55.24 -17.11 -28.17
N ALA A 7 -55.18 -15.78 -28.19
CA ALA A 7 -54.61 -14.74 -29.05
C ALA A 7 -55.06 -13.39 -28.42
N LEU A 8 -54.23 -12.35 -28.54
CA LEU A 8 -54.53 -10.90 -28.48
C LEU A 8 -55.08 -10.26 -27.17
N GLU A 9 -54.30 -9.33 -26.59
CA GLU A 9 -54.60 -7.88 -26.42
C GLU A 9 -53.42 -7.22 -25.64
N LEU A 10 -52.51 -6.45 -26.24
CA LEU A 10 -52.55 -5.01 -26.59
C LEU A 10 -52.72 -4.04 -25.40
N ALA A 11 -51.59 -3.60 -24.82
CA ALA A 11 -51.38 -2.29 -24.16
C ALA A 11 -49.85 -2.11 -23.97
N ASP A 12 -49.15 -1.49 -24.91
CA ASP A 12 -48.80 -0.06 -24.89
C ASP A 12 -47.95 0.34 -23.67
N ALA A 13 -46.64 0.14 -23.81
CA ALA A 13 -45.63 0.87 -23.03
C ALA A 13 -44.53 1.27 -24.02
N ARG A 14 -44.71 2.45 -24.60
CA ARG A 14 -43.77 3.14 -25.48
C ARG A 14 -42.43 3.33 -24.77
N GLU A 15 -41.39 2.70 -25.30
CA GLU A 15 -40.00 3.12 -25.07
C GLU A 15 -39.79 4.47 -25.78
N PRO A 16 -39.22 5.50 -25.14
CA PRO A 16 -38.82 6.70 -25.86
C PRO A 16 -37.49 6.43 -26.58
N GLU A 17 -37.58 6.05 -27.85
CA GLU A 17 -36.45 6.16 -28.78
C GLU A 17 -36.10 7.64 -28.96
N LEU A 18 -34.94 8.04 -28.45
CA LEU A 18 -34.34 9.34 -28.73
C LEU A 18 -33.78 9.31 -30.16
N GLU A 19 -34.61 9.68 -31.13
CA GLU A 19 -34.18 10.02 -32.48
C GLU A 19 -33.27 11.27 -32.41
N PHE A 20 -31.96 11.05 -32.54
CA PHE A 20 -31.03 12.11 -32.92
C PHE A 20 -30.92 12.09 -34.45
N ASP A 21 -31.67 12.99 -35.07
CA ASP A 21 -31.54 13.32 -36.48
C ASP A 21 -30.17 14.03 -36.67
N ILE A 22 -29.19 13.31 -37.23
CA ILE A 22 -27.90 13.89 -37.60
C ILE A 22 -27.95 14.12 -39.12
N ASP A 23 -28.33 15.34 -39.49
CA ASP A 23 -28.23 15.87 -40.84
C ASP A 23 -26.75 15.83 -41.29
N LEU A 24 -26.48 14.94 -42.24
CA LEU A 24 -25.17 14.76 -42.88
C LEU A 24 -25.12 15.61 -44.16
N SER A 25 -25.21 16.93 -44.02
CA SER A 25 -24.98 17.84 -45.14
C SER A 25 -24.65 19.29 -44.72
N ASP A 26 -23.42 19.53 -44.27
CA ASP A 26 -22.75 20.79 -44.62
C ASP A 26 -21.22 20.63 -44.63
N ALA A 27 -20.66 20.75 -45.83
CA ALA A 27 -19.23 20.90 -46.05
C ALA A 27 -18.94 22.40 -46.16
N GLY A 28 -18.44 23.03 -45.10
CA GLY A 28 -18.12 24.45 -45.10
C GLY A 28 -17.29 24.88 -43.88
N GLY A 29 -15.97 25.01 -44.11
CA GLY A 29 -14.91 25.45 -43.21
C GLY A 29 -15.26 26.10 -41.86
N SER A 30 -14.69 25.55 -40.79
CA SER A 30 -14.27 26.33 -39.62
C SER A 30 -13.09 25.64 -38.92
N GLU A 31 -12.05 26.44 -38.73
CA GLU A 31 -10.79 26.18 -38.05
C GLU A 31 -11.00 25.53 -36.66
N PRO A 32 -10.18 24.53 -36.25
CA PRO A 32 -10.25 24.01 -34.90
C PRO A 32 -9.84 25.10 -33.88
N PRO A 33 -10.56 25.27 -32.75
CA PRO A 33 -10.17 26.21 -31.72
C PRO A 33 -8.82 25.82 -31.11
N ASP A 34 -7.95 26.82 -30.98
CA ASP A 34 -6.61 26.78 -30.38
C ASP A 34 -6.57 25.88 -29.13
N ARG A 35 -5.91 24.72 -29.24
CA ARG A 35 -5.28 24.11 -28.07
C ARG A 35 -4.15 25.06 -27.65
N PRO A 36 -3.94 25.31 -26.34
CA PRO A 36 -2.68 25.87 -25.88
C PRO A 36 -1.56 24.97 -26.41
N THR A 37 -0.82 25.47 -27.40
CA THR A 37 0.34 24.80 -27.96
C THR A 37 1.38 24.75 -26.84
N GLU A 38 1.46 23.62 -26.16
CA GLU A 38 2.60 23.35 -25.28
C GLU A 38 3.86 23.53 -26.16
N PRO A 39 4.77 24.46 -25.80
CA PRO A 39 5.96 24.66 -26.60
C PRO A 39 6.71 23.33 -26.66
N ALA A 40 7.21 22.98 -27.85
CA ALA A 40 7.97 21.76 -28.04
C ALA A 40 9.01 21.63 -26.91
N PRO A 41 9.15 20.44 -26.28
CA PRO A 41 10.08 20.26 -25.18
C PRO A 41 11.47 20.68 -25.64
N PRO A 42 12.23 21.41 -24.80
CA PRO A 42 13.57 21.85 -25.16
C PRO A 42 14.42 20.63 -25.56
N ASN A 43 15.22 20.77 -26.63
CA ASN A 43 16.07 19.70 -27.12
C ASN A 43 17.15 19.37 -26.07
N TYR A 44 16.85 18.38 -25.22
CA TYR A 44 17.67 17.96 -24.09
C TYR A 44 19.00 17.34 -24.57
N GLU A 45 19.03 16.73 -25.75
CA GLU A 45 20.26 16.16 -26.32
C GLU A 45 21.26 17.24 -26.71
N ALA A 46 20.80 18.33 -27.34
CA ALA A 46 21.66 19.47 -27.68
C ALA A 46 22.18 20.19 -26.44
N SER A 47 21.39 20.21 -25.36
CA SER A 47 21.75 20.79 -24.08
C SER A 47 22.82 19.94 -23.36
N ALA A 48 22.68 18.61 -23.42
CA ALA A 48 23.65 17.66 -22.86
C ALA A 48 24.98 17.67 -23.63
N GLN A 49 24.95 17.77 -24.96
CA GLN A 49 26.15 17.84 -25.81
C GLN A 49 27.00 19.09 -25.55
N ARG A 50 26.39 20.22 -25.18
CA ARG A 50 27.12 21.43 -24.78
C ARG A 50 27.86 21.30 -23.44
N ALA A 51 27.39 20.43 -22.54
CA ALA A 51 28.01 20.22 -21.24
C ALA A 51 29.23 19.29 -21.31
N VAL A 52 29.28 18.38 -22.29
CA VAL A 52 30.39 17.44 -22.47
C VAL A 52 31.58 18.01 -23.24
N ASP A 53 31.42 19.11 -23.98
CA ASP A 53 32.50 19.77 -24.73
C ASP A 53 33.38 20.73 -23.88
N GLY A 54 33.33 20.60 -22.55
CA GLY A 54 34.38 21.07 -21.65
C GLY A 54 34.67 22.58 -21.59
N THR A 55 33.84 23.45 -22.14
CA THR A 55 34.09 24.91 -22.14
C THR A 55 33.17 25.64 -21.15
N ILE A 56 33.28 25.29 -19.87
CA ILE A 56 32.94 26.22 -18.79
C ILE A 56 34.24 26.96 -18.49
N PRO A 57 34.37 28.27 -18.79
CA PRO A 57 35.57 29.01 -18.41
C PRO A 57 35.62 29.11 -16.88
N ILE A 58 36.33 28.20 -16.23
CA ILE A 58 36.77 28.33 -14.84
C ILE A 58 37.97 29.28 -14.80
N ASP A 59 37.68 30.55 -15.07
CA ASP A 59 38.66 31.61 -14.93
C ASP A 59 38.88 31.88 -13.42
N GLY A 60 40.06 31.51 -12.94
CA GLY A 60 40.78 32.18 -11.85
C GLY A 60 40.07 32.36 -10.50
N SER A 61 40.45 31.50 -9.54
CA SER A 61 40.60 31.89 -8.12
C SER A 61 39.34 32.34 -7.37
N LEU A 62 38.39 31.43 -7.16
CA LEU A 62 37.52 31.49 -5.98
C LEU A 62 38.28 30.92 -4.78
N LEU A 63 39.14 31.74 -4.17
CA LEU A 63 39.58 31.47 -2.80
C LEU A 63 38.31 31.58 -1.94
N ALA A 64 37.79 30.43 -1.50
CA ALA A 64 36.64 30.39 -0.60
C ALA A 64 36.93 31.32 0.59
N PRO A 65 36.04 32.27 0.94
CA PRO A 65 36.22 33.09 2.12
C PRO A 65 36.38 32.15 3.33
N PRO A 66 37.30 32.46 4.28
CA PRO A 66 37.42 31.65 5.48
C PRO A 66 36.07 31.63 6.18
N ILE A 67 35.46 30.44 6.27
CA ILE A 67 34.21 30.26 7.01
C ILE A 67 34.47 30.78 8.43
N PRO A 68 33.73 31.81 8.91
CA PRO A 68 33.91 32.31 10.27
C PRO A 68 33.73 31.17 11.25
N ALA A 69 34.55 31.14 12.32
CA ALA A 69 34.57 30.03 13.26
C ALA A 69 33.18 29.77 13.88
N GLU A 70 32.33 30.79 14.03
CA GLU A 70 30.94 30.66 14.48
C GLU A 70 30.01 29.94 13.49
N ALA A 71 30.36 29.83 12.21
CA ALA A 71 29.59 29.10 11.19
C ALA A 71 30.05 27.64 11.03
N ARG A 72 31.05 27.19 11.78
CA ARG A 72 31.33 25.76 11.91
C ARG A 72 30.24 25.18 12.79
N ILE A 73 29.26 24.54 12.17
CA ILE A 73 28.30 23.68 12.86
C ILE A 73 29.13 22.74 13.73
N PRO A 74 28.98 22.76 15.07
CA PRO A 74 29.60 21.77 15.93
C PRO A 74 29.19 20.42 15.38
N MET A 75 30.16 19.57 15.04
CA MET A 75 29.88 18.20 14.63
C MET A 75 28.89 17.63 15.65
N PRO A 76 27.71 17.15 15.22
CA PRO A 76 26.75 16.61 16.16
C PRO A 76 27.49 15.58 17.01
N ALA A 77 27.39 15.71 18.33
CA ALA A 77 27.95 14.72 19.24
C ALA A 77 27.60 13.32 18.70
N PRO A 78 28.52 12.34 18.76
CA PRO A 78 28.20 10.97 18.37
C PRO A 78 26.87 10.64 19.05
N ARG A 79 25.86 10.30 18.25
CA ARG A 79 24.55 9.89 18.77
C ARG A 79 24.85 8.84 19.83
N PRO A 80 24.19 8.87 21.01
CA PRO A 80 24.42 7.83 22.00
C PRO A 80 24.37 6.50 21.27
N GLU A 81 25.42 5.69 21.40
CA GLU A 81 25.43 4.35 20.83
C GLU A 81 24.23 3.66 21.44
N VAL A 82 23.15 3.59 20.66
CA VAL A 82 21.88 3.02 21.08
C VAL A 82 22.24 1.61 21.50
N ASN A 83 22.13 1.31 22.79
CA ASN A 83 22.46 0.00 23.29
C ASN A 83 21.27 -0.88 22.95
N PHE A 84 21.18 -1.25 21.67
CA PHE A 84 20.01 -1.88 21.06
C PHE A 84 19.58 -3.14 21.82
N ALA A 85 20.48 -3.77 22.58
CA ALA A 85 20.17 -4.92 23.43
C ALA A 85 19.38 -4.53 24.70
N GLU A 86 19.74 -3.42 25.34
CA GLU A 86 19.00 -2.85 26.48
C GLU A 86 17.66 -2.30 26.00
N ASP A 87 17.63 -1.54 24.91
CA ASP A 87 16.37 -1.00 24.35
C ASP A 87 15.40 -2.11 23.90
N MET A 88 15.91 -3.20 23.30
CA MET A 88 15.09 -4.37 22.96
C MET A 88 14.53 -5.06 24.21
N SER A 89 15.35 -5.25 25.24
CA SER A 89 14.93 -5.91 26.48
C SER A 89 13.91 -5.07 27.24
N ASP A 90 14.07 -3.74 27.24
CA ASP A 90 13.15 -2.80 27.87
C ASP A 90 11.79 -2.76 27.17
N LEU A 91 11.76 -2.82 25.83
CA LEU A 91 10.50 -2.90 25.07
C LEU A 91 9.77 -4.23 25.28
N VAL A 92 10.52 -5.33 25.33
CA VAL A 92 9.97 -6.66 25.68
C VAL A 92 9.42 -6.65 27.10
N ALA A 93 10.10 -5.98 28.05
CA ALA A 93 9.63 -5.80 29.42
C ALA A 93 8.38 -4.90 29.51
N LEU A 94 8.25 -3.92 28.62
CA LEU A 94 7.10 -3.04 28.52
C LEU A 94 5.91 -3.67 27.77
N GLY A 95 6.11 -4.85 27.17
CA GLY A 95 5.09 -5.57 26.41
C GLY A 95 4.88 -5.06 24.98
N ASP A 96 5.76 -4.19 24.48
CA ASP A 96 5.73 -3.72 23.09
C ASP A 96 6.58 -4.65 22.21
N TYR A 97 6.05 -5.83 21.95
CA TYR A 97 6.69 -6.84 21.10
C TYR A 97 6.76 -6.43 19.63
N SER A 98 5.87 -5.55 19.18
CA SER A 98 5.90 -4.97 17.83
C SER A 98 7.10 -4.06 17.63
N GLY A 99 7.30 -3.09 18.53
CA GLY A 99 8.45 -2.20 18.49
C GLY A 99 9.76 -2.95 18.67
N ALA A 100 9.81 -3.93 19.59
CA ALA A 100 11.00 -4.77 19.78
C ALA A 100 11.36 -5.58 18.51
N LEU A 101 10.36 -6.10 17.79
CA LEU A 101 10.57 -6.83 16.53
C LEU A 101 11.17 -5.93 15.45
N GLU A 102 10.67 -4.70 15.29
CA GLU A 102 11.18 -3.75 14.30
C GLU A 102 12.64 -3.37 14.54
N ILE A 103 13.02 -3.18 15.82
CA ILE A 103 14.41 -2.88 16.18
C ILE A 103 15.28 -4.11 15.93
N ALA A 104 14.80 -5.31 16.23
CA ALA A 104 15.52 -6.56 15.98
C ALA A 104 15.76 -6.79 14.47
N ASP A 105 14.75 -6.58 13.64
CA ASP A 105 14.89 -6.68 12.17
C ASP A 105 15.87 -5.63 11.63
N ARG A 106 15.77 -4.37 12.07
CA ARG A 106 16.71 -3.31 11.67
C ARG A 106 18.16 -3.63 12.08
N ARG A 107 18.35 -4.28 13.23
CA ARG A 107 19.67 -4.69 13.71
C ARG A 107 20.24 -5.83 12.86
N LEU A 108 19.40 -6.77 12.45
CA LEU A 108 19.79 -7.88 11.56
C LEU A 108 20.05 -7.42 10.12
N GLU A 109 19.39 -6.37 9.65
CA GLU A 109 19.71 -5.74 8.35
C GLU A 109 21.14 -5.17 8.34
N GLN A 110 21.59 -4.61 9.46
CA GLN A 110 22.95 -4.08 9.61
C GLN A 110 23.97 -5.19 9.90
N ASN A 111 23.59 -6.16 10.74
CA ASN A 111 24.43 -7.27 11.18
C ASN A 111 23.65 -8.59 11.16
N PRO A 112 23.66 -9.34 10.04
CA PRO A 112 22.85 -10.55 9.88
C PRO A 112 23.32 -11.73 10.76
N GLY A 113 24.50 -11.64 11.37
CA GLY A 113 25.07 -12.65 12.26
C GLY A 113 24.88 -12.36 13.75
N ASP A 114 24.07 -11.35 14.11
CA ASP A 114 23.84 -11.01 15.51
C ASP A 114 22.87 -12.02 16.16
N GLU A 115 23.44 -12.93 16.97
CA GLU A 115 22.69 -13.99 17.65
C GLU A 115 21.64 -13.44 18.63
N GLU A 116 21.93 -12.34 19.31
CA GLU A 116 21.00 -11.71 20.26
C GLU A 116 19.78 -11.15 19.50
N ALA A 117 20.02 -10.46 18.39
CA ALA A 117 18.94 -9.91 17.57
C ALA A 117 18.08 -11.01 16.93
N LEU A 118 18.67 -12.14 16.53
CA LEU A 118 17.94 -13.32 16.05
C LEU A 118 17.02 -13.89 17.15
N GLN A 119 17.56 -14.10 18.36
CA GLN A 119 16.78 -14.62 19.48
C GLN A 119 15.63 -13.69 19.86
N VAL A 120 15.89 -12.38 19.97
CA VAL A 120 14.85 -11.40 20.28
C VAL A 120 13.78 -11.38 19.19
N ARG A 121 14.15 -11.39 17.91
CA ARG A 121 13.19 -11.43 16.79
C ARG A 121 12.29 -12.66 16.86
N ASP A 122 12.89 -13.84 17.02
CA ASP A 122 12.13 -15.09 17.05
C ASP A 122 11.23 -15.17 18.29
N GLN A 123 11.71 -14.69 19.44
CA GLN A 123 10.92 -14.60 20.67
C GLN A 123 9.74 -13.64 20.52
N CYS A 124 9.96 -12.42 20.03
CA CYS A 124 8.89 -11.44 19.83
C CYS A 124 7.84 -11.96 18.84
N ARG A 125 8.29 -12.58 17.74
CA ARG A 125 7.41 -13.20 16.74
C ARG A 125 6.56 -14.31 17.35
N ALA A 126 7.14 -15.19 18.15
CA ALA A 126 6.40 -16.27 18.81
C ALA A 126 5.32 -15.73 19.76
N VAL A 127 5.65 -14.71 20.56
CA VAL A 127 4.70 -14.08 21.49
C VAL A 127 3.57 -13.38 20.73
N LEU A 128 3.89 -12.63 19.67
CA LEU A 128 2.87 -11.96 18.84
C LEU A 128 1.93 -12.96 18.17
N ILE A 129 2.47 -14.05 17.60
CA ILE A 129 1.66 -15.13 17.01
C ILE A 129 0.73 -15.73 18.08
N GLN A 130 1.24 -16.00 19.28
CA GLN A 130 0.42 -16.52 20.38
C GLN A 130 -0.68 -15.53 20.79
N MET A 131 -0.37 -14.25 20.89
CA MET A 131 -1.32 -13.19 21.25
C MET A 131 -2.42 -13.05 20.20
N TYR A 132 -2.06 -13.03 18.90
CA TYR A 132 -3.04 -12.96 17.82
C TYR A 132 -3.85 -14.25 17.73
N SER A 133 -3.22 -15.42 17.84
CA SER A 133 -3.93 -16.70 17.88
C SER A 133 -4.95 -16.75 19.02
N ALA A 134 -4.61 -16.29 20.23
CA ALA A 134 -5.54 -16.21 21.34
C ALA A 134 -6.72 -15.26 21.06
N ARG A 135 -6.50 -14.19 20.28
CA ARG A 135 -7.54 -13.22 19.91
C ARG A 135 -8.44 -13.69 18.77
N LEU A 136 -7.90 -14.41 17.78
CA LEU A 136 -8.69 -15.04 16.72
C LEU A 136 -9.46 -16.28 17.24
N GLY A 137 -8.90 -16.98 18.22
CA GLY A 137 -9.46 -18.20 18.78
C GLY A 137 -9.17 -19.42 17.89
N SER A 138 -10.13 -20.33 17.81
CA SER A 138 -10.01 -21.57 17.03
C SER A 138 -9.80 -21.31 15.53
N LEU A 139 -8.78 -21.96 14.94
CA LEU A 139 -8.46 -21.86 13.51
C LEU A 139 -9.48 -22.57 12.59
N ASP A 140 -10.36 -23.39 13.17
CA ASP A 140 -11.47 -24.03 12.47
C ASP A 140 -12.65 -23.09 12.16
N ARG A 141 -12.60 -21.85 12.67
CA ARG A 141 -13.67 -20.87 12.43
C ARG A 141 -13.65 -20.37 10.99
N ILE A 142 -14.85 -20.09 10.48
CA ILE A 142 -15.04 -19.57 9.13
C ILE A 142 -15.26 -18.05 9.23
N PRO A 143 -14.32 -17.22 8.75
CA PRO A 143 -14.52 -15.78 8.68
C PRO A 143 -15.54 -15.42 7.59
N VAL A 144 -16.36 -14.40 7.86
CA VAL A 144 -17.38 -13.87 6.94
C VAL A 144 -17.30 -12.34 6.96
N ILE A 145 -17.35 -11.72 5.77
CA ILE A 145 -17.40 -10.27 5.61
C ILE A 145 -18.83 -9.80 5.91
N ILE A 146 -18.98 -8.86 6.84
CA ILE A 146 -20.30 -8.32 7.25
C ILE A 146 -20.57 -6.91 6.73
N VAL A 147 -19.55 -6.25 6.16
CA VAL A 147 -19.63 -4.89 5.66
C VAL A 147 -19.89 -4.89 4.14
N PRO A 148 -20.85 -4.09 3.63
CA PRO A 148 -21.11 -3.99 2.20
C PRO A 148 -19.92 -3.40 1.44
N GLN A 149 -19.76 -3.79 0.17
CA GLN A 149 -18.61 -3.37 -0.65
C GLN A 149 -18.50 -1.85 -0.81
N GLU A 150 -19.62 -1.13 -0.88
CA GLU A 150 -19.65 0.33 -0.86
C GLU A 150 -18.90 0.88 0.35
N GLN A 151 -19.18 0.35 1.55
CA GLN A 151 -18.56 0.82 2.79
C GLN A 151 -17.08 0.41 2.88
N LEU A 152 -16.70 -0.75 2.33
CA LEU A 152 -15.28 -1.13 2.21
C LEU A 152 -14.48 -0.12 1.39
N ARG A 153 -15.08 0.46 0.32
CA ARG A 153 -14.42 1.48 -0.51
C ARG A 153 -14.14 2.79 0.23
N TRP A 154 -14.92 3.13 1.26
CA TRP A 154 -14.73 4.33 2.08
C TRP A 154 -13.82 4.08 3.28
N MET A 155 -13.56 2.83 3.63
CA MET A 155 -12.59 2.47 4.66
C MET A 155 -11.18 2.55 4.07
N SER A 156 -10.25 3.13 4.81
CA SER A 156 -8.82 3.10 4.45
C SER A 156 -8.26 1.70 4.71
N ILE A 157 -8.55 0.77 3.80
CA ILE A 157 -8.07 -0.60 3.85
C ILE A 157 -6.72 -0.66 3.12
N ASP A 158 -5.70 -1.16 3.81
CA ASP A 158 -4.37 -1.39 3.21
C ASP A 158 -4.44 -2.45 2.09
N GLN A 159 -3.53 -2.39 1.13
CA GLN A 159 -3.47 -3.35 0.02
C GLN A 159 -3.38 -4.81 0.51
N ARG A 160 -2.63 -5.08 1.59
CA ARG A 160 -2.53 -6.43 2.17
C ARG A 160 -3.84 -6.86 2.82
N ALA A 161 -4.56 -5.95 3.45
CA ALA A 161 -5.88 -6.22 4.03
C ALA A 161 -6.94 -6.46 2.96
N ALA A 162 -6.92 -5.70 1.86
CA ALA A 162 -7.78 -5.95 0.71
C ALA A 162 -7.51 -7.34 0.09
N PHE A 163 -6.24 -7.74 0.01
CA PHE A 163 -5.86 -9.08 -0.45
C PHE A 163 -6.36 -10.17 0.51
N MET A 164 -6.26 -9.96 1.83
CA MET A 164 -6.82 -10.90 2.80
C MET A 164 -8.34 -11.04 2.65
N LEU A 165 -9.07 -9.93 2.47
CA LEU A 165 -10.52 -9.95 2.24
C LEU A 165 -10.90 -10.76 0.99
N HIS A 166 -10.06 -10.76 -0.05
CA HIS A 166 -10.30 -11.55 -1.26
C HIS A 166 -10.31 -13.06 -1.02
N HIS A 167 -9.62 -13.53 0.03
CA HIS A 167 -9.60 -14.95 0.43
C HIS A 167 -10.78 -15.33 1.33
N ILE A 168 -11.53 -14.33 1.85
CA ILE A 168 -12.68 -14.58 2.71
C ILE A 168 -13.91 -14.78 1.83
N ASP A 169 -14.10 -16.04 1.43
CA ASP A 169 -15.25 -16.53 0.66
C ASP A 169 -16.47 -16.89 1.54
N GLY A 170 -16.29 -16.95 2.86
CA GLY A 170 -17.33 -17.35 3.82
C GLY A 170 -17.55 -18.86 3.94
N VAL A 171 -16.66 -19.68 3.37
CA VAL A 171 -16.70 -21.16 3.49
C VAL A 171 -15.35 -21.75 3.91
N SER A 172 -14.24 -21.08 3.61
CA SER A 172 -12.90 -21.50 3.97
C SER A 172 -12.63 -21.25 5.47
N THR A 173 -11.96 -22.20 6.13
CA THR A 173 -11.54 -22.02 7.53
C THR A 173 -10.41 -21.00 7.63
N LEU A 174 -10.25 -20.44 8.82
CA LEU A 174 -9.16 -19.52 9.13
C LEU A 174 -7.79 -20.17 8.85
N GLU A 175 -7.58 -21.45 9.20
CA GLU A 175 -6.37 -22.21 8.85
C GLU A 175 -6.11 -22.21 7.34
N MET A 176 -7.12 -22.58 6.53
CA MET A 176 -7.01 -22.63 5.07
C MET A 176 -6.67 -21.26 4.47
N ILE A 177 -7.29 -20.20 4.99
CA ILE A 177 -7.05 -18.82 4.55
C ILE A 177 -5.61 -18.39 4.86
N LEU A 178 -5.10 -18.74 6.04
CA LEU A 178 -3.71 -18.47 6.42
C LEU A 178 -2.73 -19.21 5.49
N ASP A 179 -3.01 -20.47 5.17
CA ASP A 179 -2.16 -21.30 4.32
C ASP A 179 -2.13 -20.83 2.85
N VAL A 180 -3.28 -20.42 2.30
CA VAL A 180 -3.39 -20.01 0.88
C VAL A 180 -2.92 -18.56 0.65
N SER A 181 -2.93 -17.71 1.69
CA SER A 181 -2.58 -16.29 1.57
C SER A 181 -1.17 -16.01 1.03
N GLY A 182 -0.23 -16.96 1.16
CA GLY A 182 1.15 -16.81 0.69
C GLY A 182 1.95 -15.70 1.40
N MET A 183 1.40 -15.08 2.45
CA MET A 183 2.06 -14.04 3.23
C MET A 183 2.63 -14.59 4.55
N PRO A 184 3.57 -13.90 5.21
CA PRO A 184 4.09 -14.35 6.50
C PRO A 184 2.96 -14.53 7.53
N LEU A 185 2.96 -15.66 8.24
CA LEU A 185 1.90 -16.01 9.20
C LEU A 185 1.57 -14.89 10.19
N LEU A 186 2.60 -14.24 10.74
CA LEU A 186 2.44 -13.12 11.67
C LEU A 186 1.67 -11.95 11.04
N GLU A 187 1.99 -11.61 9.78
CA GLU A 187 1.32 -10.53 9.06
C GLU A 187 -0.13 -10.88 8.75
N ALA A 188 -0.40 -12.11 8.30
CA ALA A 188 -1.77 -12.57 8.04
C ALA A 188 -2.63 -12.51 9.31
N MET A 189 -2.10 -13.03 10.43
CA MET A 189 -2.78 -12.99 11.73
C MET A 189 -3.02 -11.56 12.21
N ARG A 190 -2.03 -10.66 12.08
CA ARG A 190 -2.16 -9.25 12.43
C ARG A 190 -3.30 -8.59 11.65
N ILE A 191 -3.30 -8.74 10.32
CA ILE A 191 -4.31 -8.13 9.43
C ILE A 191 -5.71 -8.67 9.76
N LEU A 192 -5.86 -9.98 9.93
CA LEU A 192 -7.16 -10.57 10.30
C LEU A 192 -7.65 -10.06 11.65
N THR A 193 -6.74 -9.87 12.61
CA THR A 193 -7.06 -9.25 13.90
C THR A 193 -7.53 -7.82 13.75
N GLU A 194 -6.89 -7.02 12.89
CA GLU A 194 -7.30 -5.64 12.60
C GLU A 194 -8.68 -5.60 11.94
N LEU A 195 -8.96 -6.48 10.97
CA LEU A 195 -10.26 -6.59 10.31
C LEU A 195 -11.40 -6.98 11.28
N LEU A 196 -11.12 -7.85 12.25
CA LEU A 196 -12.05 -8.19 13.33
C LEU A 196 -12.33 -7.00 14.25
N GLN A 197 -11.29 -6.24 14.61
CA GLN A 197 -11.42 -5.04 15.46
C GLN A 197 -12.24 -3.94 14.77
N GLN A 198 -12.02 -3.75 13.46
CA GLN A 198 -12.78 -2.81 12.63
C GLN A 198 -14.22 -3.29 12.34
N ARG A 199 -14.60 -4.48 12.81
CA ARG A 199 -15.91 -5.11 12.54
C ARG A 199 -16.20 -5.27 11.05
N VAL A 200 -15.15 -5.47 10.25
CA VAL A 200 -15.28 -5.80 8.82
C VAL A 200 -15.59 -7.27 8.63
N VAL A 201 -14.94 -8.11 9.44
CA VAL A 201 -15.05 -9.56 9.44
C VAL A 201 -15.63 -10.04 10.78
N THR A 202 -16.41 -11.11 10.75
CA THR A 202 -16.84 -11.87 11.93
C THR A 202 -16.58 -13.36 11.73
N PHE A 203 -16.57 -14.12 12.81
CA PHE A 203 -16.56 -15.59 12.73
C PHE A 203 -17.98 -16.15 12.84
N ARG A 204 -18.24 -17.23 12.09
CA ARG A 204 -19.44 -18.06 12.22
C ARG A 204 -19.27 -19.15 13.29
#